data_AF-A0A2I0QHD8-F1
#
_entry.id   AF-A0A2I0QHD8-F1
#
_cell.length_a   1.000
_cell.length_b   1.000
_cell.length_c   1.000
_cell.angle_alpha   90.00
_cell.angle_beta   90.00
_cell.angle_gamma   90.00
#
_symmetry.space_group_name_H-M   'P 1'
#
loop_
_entity.id
_entity.type
_entity.pdbx_description
1 polymer ?
#
loop_
_entity_poly.entity_id
_entity_poly.type
_entity_poly.pdbx_seq_one_letter_code
_entity_poly.pdbx_strand_id
1 'polypeptide(L)'
;AILNKGNLQLFDEGVIMGMNALFLRKFFEEKSDGIALLADSFLAFPDPESSAVVIENLNKMLGWNIDIKKLIEKGEEIRLNARDLMKRTKENLNKMREPKEEEIPMMYR
;
A
#
# COMPACT_ATOMS: atom_id res chain seq x y z
N ALA A 1 10.45 -2.92 26.64
CA ALA A 1 10.49 -1.53 27.15
C ALA A 1 9.72 -0.54 26.26
N ILE A 2 9.89 -0.58 24.93
CA ILE A 2 9.13 0.29 23.99
C ILE A 2 7.97 -0.43 23.27
N LEU A 3 8.15 -1.71 22.93
CA LEU A 3 7.13 -2.52 22.25
C LEU A 3 5.86 -2.72 23.09
N ASN A 4 5.97 -2.71 24.42
CA ASN A 4 4.83 -2.88 25.34
C ASN A 4 3.96 -1.62 25.47
N LYS A 5 4.33 -0.51 24.84
CA LYS A 5 3.59 0.77 24.92
C LYS A 5 2.53 0.93 23.83
N GLY A 6 2.57 0.10 22.78
CA GLY A 6 1.58 0.06 21.70
C GLY A 6 0.66 -1.15 21.83
N ASN A 7 -0.39 -1.19 20.99
CA ASN A 7 -1.21 -2.39 20.82
C ASN A 7 -0.60 -3.22 19.70
N LEU A 8 0.53 -3.88 19.99
CA LEU A 8 1.35 -4.59 19.02
C LEU A 8 1.26 -6.09 19.27
N GLN A 9 1.14 -6.85 18.18
CA GLN A 9 1.30 -8.29 18.19
C GLN A 9 2.72 -8.63 17.71
N LEU A 10 3.37 -9.60 18.36
CA LEU A 10 4.65 -10.12 17.89
C LEU A 10 4.45 -10.91 16.60
N PHE A 11 5.39 -10.75 15.69
CA PHE A 11 5.41 -11.52 14.44
C PHE A 11 6.04 -12.89 14.71
N ASP A 12 5.19 -13.91 14.83
CA ASP A 12 5.63 -15.26 15.21
C ASP A 12 6.08 -16.10 14.00
N GLU A 13 5.30 -16.12 12.92
CA GLU A 13 5.56 -16.95 11.74
C GLU A 13 5.40 -16.17 10.42
N GLY A 14 6.29 -16.44 9.47
CA GLY A 14 6.23 -15.92 8.10
C GLY A 14 7.59 -15.48 7.56
N VAL A 15 7.58 -14.81 6.41
CA VAL A 15 8.80 -14.36 5.72
C VAL A 15 8.72 -12.85 5.47
N ILE A 16 9.69 -12.11 6.02
CA ILE A 16 9.88 -10.70 5.68
C ILE A 16 10.85 -10.62 4.49
N MET A 17 10.48 -9.85 3.47
CA MET A 17 11.26 -9.71 2.24
C MET A 17 11.59 -8.25 1.93
N GLY A 18 12.46 -8.04 0.94
CA GLY A 18 12.79 -6.72 0.42
C GLY A 18 13.61 -5.87 1.39
N MET A 19 13.39 -4.56 1.35
CA MET A 19 14.21 -3.59 2.07
C MET A 19 14.11 -3.76 3.59
N ASN A 20 12.92 -4.07 4.11
CA ASN A 20 12.71 -4.29 5.55
C ASN A 20 13.56 -5.47 6.07
N ALA A 21 13.63 -6.56 5.30
CA ALA A 21 14.45 -7.72 5.65
C ALA A 21 15.95 -7.38 5.65
N LEU A 22 16.41 -6.60 4.67
CA LEU A 22 17.79 -6.15 4.57
C LEU A 22 18.18 -5.28 5.77
N PHE A 23 17.34 -4.31 6.14
CA PHE A 23 17.61 -3.46 7.30
C PHE A 23 17.60 -4.25 8.61
N LEU A 24 16.60 -5.10 8.85
CA LEU A 24 16.55 -5.94 10.05
C LEU A 24 17.79 -6.83 10.16
N ARG A 25 18.20 -7.46 9.05
CA ARG A 25 19.43 -8.26 9.01
C ARG A 25 20.65 -7.41 9.34
N LYS A 26 20.75 -6.20 8.80
CA LYS A 26 21.88 -5.31 9.04
C LYS A 26 21.98 -4.89 10.51
N PHE A 27 20.87 -4.49 11.14
CA PHE A 27 20.83 -4.17 12.57
C PHE A 27 21.22 -5.37 13.44
N PHE A 28 20.73 -6.56 13.08
CA PHE A 28 21.12 -7.80 13.76
C PHE A 28 22.62 -8.08 13.65
N GLU A 29 23.21 -7.98 12.46
CA GLU A 29 24.65 -8.16 12.23
C GLU A 29 25.51 -7.14 13.01
N GLU A 30 25.02 -5.91 13.16
CA GLU A 30 25.67 -4.84 13.92
C GLU A 30 25.41 -4.89 15.43
N LYS A 31 24.60 -5.84 15.90
CA LYS A 31 24.15 -5.94 17.31
C LYS A 31 23.48 -4.65 17.81
N SER A 32 22.70 -4.01 16.94
CA SER A 32 21.92 -2.83 17.25
C SER A 32 20.42 -3.13 17.21
N ASP A 33 19.64 -2.32 17.91
CA ASP A 33 18.20 -2.50 17.98
C ASP A 33 17.53 -2.09 16.65
N GLY A 34 16.83 -3.03 16.02
CA GLY A 34 16.03 -2.80 14.82
C GLY A 34 14.62 -3.37 15.00
N ILE A 35 13.60 -2.57 14.69
CA ILE A 35 12.20 -2.96 14.78
C ILE A 35 11.52 -2.68 13.44
N ALA A 36 10.76 -3.65 12.94
CA ALA A 36 9.83 -3.44 11.83
C ALA A 36 8.39 -3.45 12.38
N LEU A 37 7.63 -2.40 12.05
CA LEU A 37 6.20 -2.34 12.29
C LEU A 37 5.49 -2.73 11.00
N LEU A 38 4.65 -3.76 11.07
CA LEU A 38 3.92 -4.30 9.95
C LEU A 38 2.42 -4.13 10.22
N ALA A 39 1.70 -3.65 9.21
CA ALA A 39 0.24 -3.57 9.23
C ALA A 39 -0.31 -4.30 8.00
N ASP A 40 -1.35 -5.08 8.20
CA ASP A 40 -2.07 -5.73 7.11
C ASP A 40 -2.69 -4.66 6.20
N SER A 41 -2.65 -4.89 4.89
CA SER A 41 -3.21 -3.95 3.91
C SER A 41 -3.73 -4.66 2.67
N PHE A 42 -4.64 -4.01 1.96
CA PHE A 42 -5.17 -4.54 0.70
C PHE A 42 -4.21 -4.30 -0.46
N LEU A 43 -3.86 -5.36 -1.20
CA LEU A 43 -2.91 -5.29 -2.31
C LEU A 43 -3.38 -4.41 -3.49
N ALA A 44 -4.70 -4.31 -3.69
CA ALA A 44 -5.27 -3.79 -4.92
C ALA A 44 -5.24 -2.25 -5.04
N PHE A 45 -5.06 -1.53 -3.93
CA PHE A 45 -5.09 -0.08 -3.90
C PHE A 45 -4.32 0.48 -2.70
N PRO A 46 -3.90 1.75 -2.73
CA PRO A 46 -3.28 2.40 -1.57
C PRO A 46 -4.19 2.35 -0.34
N ASP A 47 -3.59 2.01 0.81
CA ASP A 47 -4.26 1.80 2.10
C ASP A 47 -3.74 2.78 3.19
N PRO A 48 -4.25 4.04 3.19
CA PRO A 48 -3.95 5.04 4.22
C PRO A 48 -4.33 4.63 5.64
N GLU A 49 -5.39 3.83 5.85
CA GLU A 49 -5.82 3.41 7.18
C GLU A 49 -4.76 2.50 7.81
N SER A 50 -4.23 1.52 7.08
CA SER A 50 -3.13 0.68 7.58
C SER A 50 -1.87 1.48 7.89
N SER A 51 -1.56 2.49 7.07
CA SER A 51 -0.45 3.41 7.34
C SER A 51 -0.69 4.25 8.60
N ALA A 52 -1.94 4.69 8.82
CA ALA A 52 -2.31 5.47 10.01
C ALA A 52 -2.17 4.64 11.30
N VAL A 53 -2.56 3.36 11.29
CA VAL A 53 -2.38 2.45 12.45
C VAL A 53 -0.91 2.34 12.87
N VAL A 54 0.02 2.31 11.90
CA VAL A 54 1.46 2.30 12.19
C VAL A 54 1.88 3.60 12.87
N ILE A 55 1.44 4.76 12.36
CA ILE A 55 1.77 6.08 12.92
C ILE A 55 1.18 6.25 14.33
N GLU A 56 -0.05 5.79 14.56
CA GLU A 56 -0.68 5.83 15.88
C GLU A 56 0.09 5.01 16.91
N ASN A 57 0.59 3.83 16.54
CA ASN A 57 1.44 3.03 17.42
C ASN A 57 2.79 3.72 17.65
N LEU A 58 3.39 4.34 16.63
CA LEU A 58 4.61 5.15 16.80
C LEU A 58 4.39 6.33 17.75
N ASN A 59 3.26 7.03 17.64
CA ASN A 59 2.87 8.09 18.58
C ASN A 59 2.88 7.58 20.02
N LYS A 60 2.27 6.41 20.29
CA LYS A 60 2.24 5.79 21.63
C LYS A 60 3.61 5.32 22.10
N MET A 61 4.40 4.70 21.22
CA MET A 61 5.72 4.15 21.53
C MET A 61 6.74 5.23 21.85
N LEU A 62 6.73 6.33 21.08
CA LEU A 62 7.74 7.39 21.10
C LEU A 62 7.26 8.67 21.80
N GLY A 63 5.99 8.74 22.20
CA GLY A 63 5.40 9.93 22.80
C GLY A 63 5.22 11.08 21.80
N TRP A 64 5.07 10.76 20.51
CA TRP A 64 4.80 11.76 19.47
C TRP A 64 3.31 12.13 19.41
N ASN A 65 3.03 13.25 18.77
CA ASN A 65 1.68 13.76 18.55
C ASN A 65 1.47 14.10 17.06
N ILE A 66 1.69 13.12 16.18
CA ILE A 66 1.49 13.27 14.75
C ILE A 66 0.00 13.13 14.44
N ASP A 67 -0.61 14.15 13.82
CA ASP A 67 -1.98 14.10 13.33
C ASP A 67 -2.06 13.31 12.01
N ILE A 68 -2.91 12.28 11.98
CA ILE A 68 -3.13 11.39 10.83
C ILE A 68 -4.27 11.86 9.92
N LYS A 69 -5.02 12.91 10.28
CA LYS A 69 -6.22 13.32 9.54
C LYS A 69 -5.95 13.57 8.05
N LYS A 70 -4.89 14.33 7.76
CA LYS A 70 -4.51 14.65 6.38
C LYS A 70 -4.05 13.43 5.57
N LEU A 71 -3.47 12.42 6.23
CA LEU A 71 -3.07 11.16 5.59
C LEU A 71 -4.31 10.40 5.11
N ILE A 72 -5.32 10.27 5.98
CA ILE A 72 -6.59 9.60 5.64
C ILE A 72 -7.30 10.36 4.51
N GLU A 73 -7.51 11.67 4.66
CA GLU A 73 -8.23 12.48 3.67
C GLU A 73 -7.60 12.41 2.27
N LYS A 74 -6.26 12.59 2.19
CA LYS A 74 -5.56 12.51 0.90
C LYS A 74 -5.46 11.09 0.36
N GLY A 75 -5.32 10.12 1.25
CA GLY A 75 -5.28 8.71 0.85
C GLY A 75 -6.57 8.26 0.19
N GLU A 76 -7.73 8.67 0.75
CA GLU A 76 -9.03 8.40 0.13
C GLU A 76 -9.18 9.09 -1.23
N GLU A 77 -8.73 10.35 -1.34
CA GLU A 77 -8.73 11.07 -2.62
C GLU A 77 -7.92 10.30 -3.69
N ILE A 78 -6.70 9.85 -3.34
CA ILE A 78 -5.84 9.06 -4.23
C ILE A 78 -6.50 7.73 -4.58
N ARG A 79 -7.09 7.04 -3.61
CA ARG A 79 -7.77 5.76 -3.81
C ARG A 79 -8.93 5.89 -4.80
N LEU A 80 -9.76 6.93 -4.66
CA LEU A 80 -10.87 7.21 -5.57
C LEU A 80 -10.37 7.50 -6.99
N ASN A 81 -9.36 8.36 -7.12
CA ASN A 81 -8.76 8.70 -8.42
C ASN A 81 -8.16 7.46 -9.11
N ALA A 82 -7.47 6.60 -8.36
CA ALA A 82 -6.89 5.36 -8.88
C ALA A 82 -7.99 4.38 -9.36
N ARG A 83 -9.09 4.25 -8.61
CA ARG A 83 -10.24 3.42 -9.01
C ARG A 83 -10.89 3.91 -10.30
N ASP A 84 -11.10 5.22 -10.42
CA ASP A 84 -11.68 5.82 -11.62
C ASP A 84 -10.78 5.63 -12.84
N LEU A 85 -9.46 5.81 -12.66
CA LEU A 85 -8.48 5.57 -13.72
C LEU A 85 -8.52 4.10 -14.18
N MET A 86 -8.46 3.15 -13.25
CA MET A 86 -8.51 1.72 -13.57
C MET A 86 -9.80 1.33 -14.30
N LYS A 87 -10.95 1.89 -13.89
CA LYS A 87 -12.24 1.64 -14.56
C LYS A 87 -12.19 2.07 -16.03
N ARG A 88 -11.69 3.29 -16.31
CA ARG A 88 -11.53 3.80 -17.69
C ARG A 88 -10.53 2.96 -18.50
N THR A 89 -9.40 2.58 -17.90
CA THR A 89 -8.41 1.72 -18.56
C THR A 89 -9.00 0.37 -18.95
N LYS A 90 -9.80 -0.24 -18.06
CA LYS A 90 -10.48 -1.52 -18.33
C LYS A 90 -11.51 -1.39 -19.46
N GLU A 91 -12.31 -0.33 -19.46
CA GLU A 91 -13.28 -0.06 -20.53
C GLU A 91 -12.61 0.12 -21.89
N ASN A 92 -11.49 0.84 -21.96
CA ASN A 92 -10.74 1.04 -23.19
C ASN A 92 -10.08 -0.25 -23.70
N LEU A 93 -9.50 -1.05 -22.80
CA LEU A 93 -8.93 -2.35 -23.17
C LEU A 93 -9.99 -3.32 -23.69
N ASN A 94 -11.20 -3.29 -23.14
CA ASN A 94 -12.31 -4.11 -23.65
C ASN A 94 -12.72 -3.68 -25.07
N LYS A 95 -12.85 -2.37 -25.33
CA LYS A 95 -13.15 -1.85 -26.67
C LYS A 95 -12.07 -2.19 -27.71
N MET A 96 -10.80 -2.28 -27.30
CA MET A 96 -9.71 -2.71 -28.19
C MET A 96 -9.72 -4.22 -28.48
N ARG A 97 -10.29 -5.02 -27.58
CA ARG A 97 -10.40 -6.48 -27.72
C ARG A 97 -11.61 -6.93 -28.51
N GLU A 98 -12.61 -6.06 -28.68
CA GLU A 98 -13.68 -6.31 -29.64
C GLU A 98 -13.06 -6.39 -31.05
N PRO A 99 -13.25 -7.49 -31.79
CA PRO A 99 -12.77 -7.55 -33.15
C PRO A 99 -13.44 -6.41 -33.91
N LYS A 100 -12.64 -5.45 -34.39
CA LYS A 100 -13.11 -4.56 -35.44
C LYS A 100 -13.50 -5.49 -36.58
N GLU A 101 -14.80 -5.63 -36.84
CA GLU A 101 -15.25 -6.05 -38.15
C GLU A 101 -14.49 -5.16 -39.12
N GLU A 102 -13.63 -5.75 -39.96
CA GLU A 102 -12.92 -5.00 -40.99
C GLU A 102 -13.99 -4.20 -41.71
N GLU A 103 -13.95 -2.86 -41.59
CA GLU A 103 -14.72 -1.98 -42.46
C GLU A 103 -14.18 -2.26 -43.86
N ILE A 104 -14.79 -3.24 -44.52
CA ILE A 104 -14.45 -3.63 -45.88
C ILE A 104 -14.62 -2.33 -46.67
N PRO A 105 -13.54 -1.74 -47.21
CA PRO A 105 -13.69 -0.51 -47.97
C PRO A 105 -14.64 -0.84 -49.11
N MET A 106 -15.74 -0.08 -49.24
CA MET A 106 -16.60 -0.20 -50.42
C MET A 106 -15.76 0.16 -51.65
N MET A 107 -15.10 -0.84 -52.21
CA MET A 107 -14.42 -0.77 -53.49
C MET A 107 -15.49 -0.85 -54.59
N TYR A 108 -15.52 0.23 -55.38
CA TYR A 108 -16.21 0.44 -56.66
C TYR A 108 -17.74 0.51 -56.70
N ARG A 109 -18.24 1.68 -57.12
CA ARG A 109 -18.84 1.87 -58.44
C ARG A 109 -18.39 3.20 -59.05
#